data_AF-Q38WB5-F1
#
_entry.id   AF-Q38WB5-F1
#
_cell.length_a   1.000
_cell.length_b   1.000
_cell.length_c   1.000
_cell.angle_alpha   90.00
_cell.angle_beta   90.00
_cell.angle_gamma   90.00
#
_symmetry.space_group_name_H-M   'P 1'
#
loop_
_entity.id
_entity.type
_entity.pdbx_description
1 polymer ?
#
loop_
_entity_poly.entity_id
_entity_poly.type
_entity_poly.pdbx_seq_one_letter_code
_entity_poly.pdbx_strand_id
1 'polypeptide(L)'
;MNVAFGEDDIQDPWYPMGDGNMLDVLHAGLHATQMMGYTEIMNAYRFITHNGARAMHVTDQYGLEVGKPAHLILMASDNFYNALNQRAAVTLSIHAGRIISETQPATTQLFI
;
A
#
# COMPACT_ATOMS: atom_id res chain seq x y z
N MET A 1 14.16 1.93 -15.48
CA MET A 1 12.79 1.81 -16.02
C MET A 1 11.80 2.08 -14.88
N ASN A 2 10.64 2.71 -15.12
CA ASN A 2 9.56 2.83 -14.13
C ASN A 2 8.66 1.60 -14.23
N VAL A 3 8.36 0.94 -13.10
CA VAL A 3 7.49 -0.25 -13.03
C VAL A 3 6.60 -0.11 -11.79
N ALA A 4 5.31 -0.39 -11.93
CA ALA A 4 4.33 -0.35 -10.85
C ALA A 4 3.49 -1.63 -10.87
N PHE A 5 2.89 -1.98 -9.73
CA PHE A 5 1.93 -3.08 -9.64
C PHE A 5 0.50 -2.55 -9.59
N GLY A 6 -0.44 -3.31 -10.15
CA GLY A 6 -1.88 -3.08 -10.10
C GLY A 6 -2.62 -4.38 -9.82
N GLU A 7 -3.78 -4.29 -9.21
CA GLU A 7 -4.67 -5.44 -8.92
C GLU A 7 -5.24 -6.08 -10.20
N ASP A 8 -5.42 -5.28 -11.26
CA ASP A 8 -6.10 -5.63 -12.51
C ASP A 8 -7.62 -5.80 -12.32
N ASP A 9 -8.03 -6.86 -11.61
CA ASP A 9 -9.42 -7.32 -11.52
C ASP A 9 -9.85 -7.55 -10.05
N ILE A 10 -11.09 -7.18 -9.70
CA ILE A 10 -11.68 -7.45 -8.37
C ILE A 10 -13.04 -8.11 -8.56
N GLN A 11 -13.16 -9.38 -8.14
CA GLN A 11 -14.40 -10.16 -8.13
C GLN A 11 -15.16 -10.14 -9.46
N ASP A 12 -14.43 -10.41 -10.55
CA ASP A 12 -14.95 -10.37 -11.91
C ASP A 12 -14.68 -11.70 -12.67
N PRO A 13 -15.06 -11.81 -13.97
CA PRO A 13 -14.87 -13.05 -14.74
C PRO A 13 -13.42 -13.54 -14.88
N TRP A 14 -12.42 -12.68 -14.69
CA TRP A 14 -11.00 -13.00 -14.86
C TRP A 14 -10.32 -13.27 -13.51
N TYR A 15 -10.74 -12.60 -12.44
CA TYR A 15 -10.25 -12.86 -11.08
C TYR A 15 -11.38 -12.84 -10.04
N PRO A 16 -11.75 -14.00 -9.45
CA PRO A 16 -12.90 -14.08 -8.55
C PRO A 16 -12.61 -13.62 -7.11
N MET A 17 -11.37 -13.26 -6.78
CA MET A 17 -10.97 -12.78 -5.46
C MET A 17 -10.68 -11.26 -5.50
N GLY A 18 -10.08 -10.72 -4.43
CA GLY A 18 -9.70 -9.32 -4.32
C GLY A 18 -10.64 -8.51 -3.43
N ASP A 19 -10.05 -7.56 -2.70
CA ASP A 19 -10.72 -6.59 -1.84
C ASP A 19 -10.15 -5.15 -2.02
N GLY A 20 -9.25 -4.97 -2.98
CA GLY A 20 -8.58 -3.70 -3.27
C GLY A 20 -7.35 -3.41 -2.40
N ASN A 21 -6.87 -4.37 -1.59
CA ASN A 21 -5.68 -4.19 -0.76
C ASN A 21 -4.38 -4.32 -1.57
N MET A 22 -3.76 -3.17 -1.87
CA MET A 22 -2.50 -3.12 -2.61
C MET A 22 -1.30 -3.82 -1.92
N LEU A 23 -1.36 -4.11 -0.61
CA LEU A 23 -0.34 -4.93 0.03
C LEU A 23 -0.34 -6.38 -0.50
N ASP A 24 -1.50 -6.91 -0.89
CA ASP A 24 -1.61 -8.28 -1.38
C ASP A 24 -1.05 -8.40 -2.80
N VAL A 25 -1.34 -7.43 -3.67
CA VAL A 25 -0.68 -7.27 -4.97
C VAL A 25 0.84 -7.23 -4.82
N LEU A 26 1.31 -6.37 -3.91
CA LEU A 26 2.75 -6.20 -3.70
C LEU A 26 3.39 -7.49 -3.18
N HIS A 27 2.75 -8.14 -2.21
CA HIS A 27 3.23 -9.39 -1.65
C HIS A 27 3.36 -10.48 -2.72
N ALA A 28 2.34 -10.66 -3.56
CA ALA A 28 2.38 -11.62 -4.66
C ALA A 28 3.48 -11.26 -5.69
N GLY A 29 3.57 -9.98 -6.06
CA GLY A 29 4.58 -9.48 -7.00
C GLY A 29 6.01 -9.72 -6.53
N LEU A 30 6.32 -9.46 -5.26
CA LEU A 30 7.66 -9.68 -4.71
C LEU A 30 8.05 -11.17 -4.72
N HIS A 31 7.12 -12.06 -4.36
CA HIS A 31 7.37 -13.50 -4.40
C HIS A 31 7.58 -14.01 -5.83
N ALA A 32 6.73 -13.59 -6.77
CA ALA A 32 6.82 -13.99 -8.17
C ALA A 32 8.11 -13.51 -8.85
N THR A 33 8.62 -12.35 -8.42
CA THR A 33 9.83 -11.73 -8.98
C THR A 33 11.10 -11.96 -8.17
N GLN A 34 11.01 -12.75 -7.08
CA GLN A 34 12.13 -13.07 -6.19
C GLN A 34 12.82 -11.85 -5.54
N MET A 35 12.08 -10.75 -5.37
CA MET A 35 12.55 -9.53 -4.70
C MET A 35 12.46 -9.67 -3.18
N MET A 36 13.26 -10.58 -2.63
CA MET A 36 13.17 -11.05 -1.23
C MET A 36 14.27 -10.50 -0.32
N GLY A 37 15.19 -9.68 -0.83
CA GLY A 37 16.18 -9.00 -0.01
C GLY A 37 15.52 -7.97 0.92
N TYR A 38 15.99 -7.84 2.15
CA TYR A 38 15.41 -6.92 3.14
C TYR A 38 15.30 -5.48 2.60
N THR A 39 16.36 -4.97 1.96
CA THR A 39 16.36 -3.64 1.33
C THR A 39 15.38 -3.54 0.17
N GLU A 40 15.18 -4.62 -0.59
CA GLU A 40 14.21 -4.65 -1.69
C GLU A 40 12.79 -4.55 -1.13
N ILE A 41 12.48 -5.37 -0.11
CA ILE A 41 11.18 -5.37 0.57
C ILE A 41 10.92 -4.01 1.22
N MET A 42 11.89 -3.44 1.94
CA MET A 42 11.74 -2.12 2.58
C MET A 42 11.45 -1.00 1.58
N ASN A 43 11.91 -1.13 0.33
CA ASN A 43 11.66 -0.16 -0.73
C ASN A 43 10.47 -0.54 -1.63
N ALA A 44 9.84 -1.69 -1.42
CA ALA A 44 8.83 -2.25 -2.30
C ALA A 44 7.53 -1.43 -2.33
N TYR A 45 7.22 -0.66 -1.28
CA TYR A 45 6.06 0.25 -1.25
C TYR A 45 6.01 1.18 -2.47
N ARG A 46 7.18 1.49 -3.07
CA ARG A 46 7.29 2.35 -4.25
C ARG A 46 6.54 1.79 -5.46
N PHE A 47 6.42 0.46 -5.59
CA PHE A 47 5.69 -0.18 -6.68
C PHE A 47 4.18 0.10 -6.65
N ILE A 48 3.63 0.36 -5.46
CA ILE A 48 2.20 0.64 -5.24
C ILE A 48 1.94 2.09 -4.79
N THR A 49 2.97 2.96 -4.85
CA THR A 49 2.86 4.38 -4.51
C THR A 49 3.52 5.25 -5.58
N HIS A 50 4.78 5.63 -5.40
CA HIS A 50 5.49 6.58 -6.26
C HIS A 50 5.60 6.13 -7.72
N ASN A 51 5.82 4.85 -7.98
CA ASN A 51 5.93 4.36 -9.35
C ASN A 51 4.57 4.38 -10.07
N GLY A 52 3.48 4.11 -9.34
CA GLY A 52 2.11 4.26 -9.83
C GLY A 52 1.77 5.72 -10.13
N ALA A 53 2.09 6.63 -9.20
CA ALA A 53 1.91 8.07 -9.43
C ALA A 53 2.69 8.60 -10.64
N ARG A 54 3.90 8.08 -10.89
CA ARG A 54 4.68 8.36 -12.10
C ARG A 54 4.04 7.80 -13.36
N ALA A 55 3.54 6.56 -13.32
CA ALA A 55 2.84 5.94 -14.44
C ALA A 55 1.57 6.72 -14.82
N MET A 56 0.89 7.31 -13.83
CA MET A 56 -0.33 8.10 -14.00
C MET A 56 -0.07 9.59 -14.28
N HIS A 57 1.19 10.05 -14.33
CA HIS A 57 1.55 11.45 -14.53
C HIS A 57 0.96 12.44 -13.49
N VAL A 58 0.83 12.01 -12.22
CA VAL A 58 0.26 12.83 -11.13
C VAL A 58 1.30 13.26 -10.08
N THR A 59 2.60 13.20 -10.43
CA THR A 59 3.70 13.44 -9.48
C THR A 59 3.72 14.85 -8.88
N ASP A 60 3.17 15.83 -9.59
CA ASP A 60 3.12 17.23 -9.13
C ASP A 60 2.19 17.41 -7.93
N GLN A 61 1.22 16.51 -7.77
CA GLN A 61 0.22 16.53 -6.69
C GLN A 61 0.34 15.33 -5.73
N TYR A 62 1.32 14.44 -5.96
CA TYR A 62 1.49 13.20 -5.19
C TYR A 62 2.85 13.16 -4.48
N GLY A 63 2.84 12.82 -3.20
CA GLY A 63 4.03 12.68 -2.35
C GLY A 63 3.98 13.57 -1.11
N LEU A 64 4.82 13.23 -0.13
CA LEU A 64 4.90 13.93 1.15
C LEU A 64 5.96 15.03 1.09
N GLU A 65 5.61 16.14 0.44
CA GLU A 65 6.50 17.29 0.24
C GLU A 65 5.76 18.60 0.52
N VAL A 66 6.49 19.62 1.02
CA VAL A 66 5.92 20.96 1.26
C VAL A 66 5.39 21.54 -0.04
N GLY A 67 4.16 22.06 0.01
CA GLY A 67 3.47 22.64 -1.14
C GLY A 67 2.55 21.66 -1.89
N LYS A 68 2.71 20.34 -1.69
CA LYS A 68 1.76 19.35 -2.23
C LYS A 68 0.49 19.28 -1.38
N PRO A 69 -0.65 18.87 -1.97
CA PRO A 69 -1.86 18.64 -1.20
C PRO A 69 -1.63 17.62 -0.08
N ALA A 70 -2.30 17.80 1.06
CA ALA A 70 -2.21 16.90 2.21
C ALA A 70 -3.00 15.60 1.98
N HIS A 71 -2.51 14.75 1.07
CA HIS A 71 -2.96 13.38 0.82
C HIS A 71 -1.97 12.41 1.45
N LEU A 72 -2.38 11.66 2.47
CA LEU A 72 -1.53 10.66 3.10
C LEU A 72 -2.34 9.60 3.81
N ILE A 73 -1.71 8.46 4.05
CA ILE A 73 -2.25 7.39 4.89
C ILE A 73 -1.33 7.14 6.07
N LEU A 74 -1.90 6.66 7.17
CA LEU A 74 -1.16 6.12 8.30
C LEU A 74 -1.44 4.62 8.38
N MET A 75 -0.40 3.82 8.63
CA MET A 75 -0.52 2.37 8.79
C MET A 75 -0.17 1.98 10.22
N ALA A 76 -0.81 0.93 10.74
CA ALA A 76 -0.54 0.37 12.07
C ALA A 76 0.78 -0.43 12.12
N SER A 77 1.89 0.22 11.77
CA SER A 77 3.21 -0.41 11.76
C SER A 77 4.32 0.64 11.91
N ASP A 78 5.46 0.22 12.41
CA ASP A 78 6.66 1.04 12.62
C ASP A 78 7.52 1.17 11.36
N ASN A 79 7.43 0.20 10.45
CA ASN A 79 8.19 0.19 9.19
C ASN A 79 7.46 -0.60 8.10
N PHE A 80 7.92 -0.46 6.86
CA PHE A 80 7.23 -1.07 5.72
C PHE A 80 7.37 -2.60 5.66
N TYR A 81 8.51 -3.16 6.09
CA TYR A 81 8.68 -4.62 6.15
C TYR A 81 7.62 -5.26 7.06
N ASN A 82 7.43 -4.71 8.26
CA ASN A 82 6.41 -5.17 9.19
C ASN A 82 5.00 -4.91 8.65
N ALA A 83 4.77 -3.74 8.04
CA ALA A 83 3.48 -3.40 7.45
C ALA A 83 3.05 -4.43 6.39
N LEU A 84 3.97 -4.81 5.50
CA LEU A 84 3.71 -5.82 4.48
C LEU A 84 3.57 -7.23 5.11
N ASN A 85 4.47 -7.60 6.01
CA ASN A 85 4.49 -8.95 6.58
C ASN A 85 3.23 -9.23 7.44
N GLN A 86 2.73 -8.24 8.17
CA GLN A 86 1.59 -8.37 9.07
C GLN A 86 0.26 -7.90 8.46
N ARG A 87 0.27 -7.45 7.20
CA ARG A 87 -0.90 -6.85 6.54
C ARG A 87 -1.49 -5.73 7.40
N ALA A 88 -0.62 -4.78 7.78
CA ALA A 88 -0.98 -3.72 8.69
C ALA A 88 -2.14 -2.89 8.12
N ALA A 89 -3.15 -2.65 8.97
CA ALA A 89 -4.30 -1.83 8.61
C ALA A 89 -3.88 -0.37 8.32
N VAL A 90 -4.53 0.23 7.33
CA VAL A 90 -4.53 1.69 7.16
C VAL A 90 -5.43 2.29 8.24
N THR A 91 -4.83 2.89 9.26
CA THR A 91 -5.55 3.45 10.41
C THR A 91 -6.18 4.79 10.10
N LEU A 92 -5.56 5.60 9.24
CA LEU A 92 -6.09 6.87 8.78
C LEU A 92 -5.85 7.02 7.28
N SER A 93 -6.86 7.50 6.57
CA SER A 93 -6.73 8.04 5.23
C SER A 93 -7.12 9.50 5.25
N ILE A 94 -6.20 10.38 4.86
CA ILE A 94 -6.36 11.82 4.86
C ILE A 94 -6.33 12.29 3.41
N HIS A 95 -7.36 13.05 3.01
CA HIS A 95 -7.46 13.64 1.70
C HIS A 95 -7.66 15.16 1.81
N ALA A 96 -6.73 15.93 1.24
CA ALA A 96 -6.71 17.40 1.33
C ALA A 96 -6.83 17.91 2.78
N GLY A 97 -6.12 17.25 3.71
CA GLY A 97 -6.09 17.61 5.12
C GLY A 97 -7.33 17.18 5.93
N ARG A 98 -8.26 16.42 5.35
CA ARG A 98 -9.44 15.88 6.05
C ARG A 98 -9.34 14.36 6.17
N ILE A 99 -9.64 13.82 7.34
CA ILE A 99 -9.78 12.37 7.53
C ILE A 99 -11.02 11.92 6.76
N ILE A 100 -10.85 10.99 5.81
CA ILE A 100 -11.92 10.41 5.01
C ILE A 100 -12.22 8.96 5.38
N SER A 101 -11.28 8.29 6.06
CA SER A 101 -11.46 6.94 6.59
C SER A 101 -10.57 6.75 7.82
N GLU A 102 -11.09 6.02 8.81
CA GLU A 102 -10.40 5.62 10.02
C GLU A 102 -10.67 4.15 10.30
N THR A 103 -9.63 3.39 10.63
CA THR A 103 -9.74 1.96 10.95
C THR A 103 -9.11 1.69 12.31
N GLN A 104 -9.87 1.09 13.22
CA GLN A 104 -9.32 0.51 14.44
C GLN A 104 -8.71 -0.86 14.12
N PRO A 105 -7.40 -1.09 14.36
CA PRO A 105 -6.79 -2.40 14.14
C PRO A 105 -7.49 -3.50 14.95
N ALA A 106 -7.54 -4.70 14.38
CA ALA A 106 -8.12 -5.85 15.05
C ALA A 106 -7.42 -6.13 16.40
N THR A 107 -8.21 -6.48 17.41
CA THR A 107 -7.70 -6.94 18.71
C THR A 107 -7.92 -8.44 18.83
N THR A 108 -6.83 -9.19 19.00
CA THR A 108 -6.90 -10.64 19.23
C THR A 108 -6.76 -10.91 20.72
N GLN A 109 -7.74 -11.62 21.29
CA GLN A 109 -7.70 -12.09 22.67
C GLN A 109 -7.50 -13.59 22.71
N LEU A 110 -6.62 -14.06 23.58
CA LEU A 110 -6.37 -15.47 23.82
C LEU A 110 -7.04 -15.86 25.14
N PHE A 111 -7.87 -16.90 25.12
CA PHE A 111 -8.42 -17.53 26.32
C PHE A 111 -7.63 -18.80 26.58
N ILE A 112 -6.55 -18.68 27.34
CA ILE A 112 -5.76 -19.81 27.85
C ILE A 112 -5.99 -19.98 29.35
#